data_AF-A0A0B6X8K9-F1
#
_entry.id   AF-A0A0B6X8K9-F1
#
_cell.length_a   1.000
_cell.length_b   1.000
_cell.length_c   1.000
_cell.angle_alpha   90.00
_cell.angle_beta   90.00
_cell.angle_gamma   90.00
#
_symmetry.space_group_name_H-M   'P 1'
#
loop_
_entity.id
_entity.type
_entity.pdbx_description
1 polymer ?
#
loop_
_entity_poly.entity_id
_entity_poly.type
_entity_poly.pdbx_seq_one_letter_code
_entity_poly.pdbx_strand_id
1 'polypeptide(L)'
;MNIVEIPLQSENQQFDIQLGGINYRMQLQWRDCAGWILDIMQSNSEPIVTGIPLVFGVDIVEQHRYLGFNGSLVFYCNDLQKETDRGDLSSNNRLYFVSL
;
A
#
# COMPACT_ATOMS: atom_id res chain seq x y z
N MET A 1 19.10 0.72 -4.17
CA MET A 1 17.86 1.52 -4.22
C MET A 1 17.10 1.23 -5.52
N ASN A 2 16.02 0.46 -5.43
CA ASN A 2 15.08 0.19 -6.52
C ASN A 2 13.68 0.67 -6.11
N ILE A 3 12.95 1.30 -7.02
CA ILE A 3 11.59 1.79 -6.83
C ILE A 3 10.65 0.96 -7.69
N VAL A 4 9.63 0.38 -7.08
CA VAL A 4 8.61 -0.43 -7.74
C VAL A 4 7.27 0.25 -7.58
N GLU A 5 6.60 0.55 -8.69
CA GLU A 5 5.19 0.95 -8.66
C GLU A 5 4.33 -0.30 -8.47
N ILE A 6 3.43 -0.24 -7.49
CA ILE A 6 2.44 -1.29 -7.25
C ILE A 6 1.22 -0.96 -8.13
N PRO A 7 0.86 -1.83 -9.10
CA PRO A 7 -0.21 -1.54 -10.04
C PRO A 7 -1.58 -1.74 -9.37
N LEU A 8 -2.14 -0.65 -8.83
CA LEU A 8 -3.43 -0.66 -8.15
C LEU A 8 -4.59 -0.42 -9.12
N GLN A 9 -5.71 -1.11 -8.87
CA GLN A 9 -7.00 -0.86 -9.51
C GLN A 9 -7.91 0.00 -8.60
N SER A 10 -8.86 0.77 -9.15
CA SER A 10 -9.82 1.56 -8.35
C SER A 10 -10.98 0.70 -7.78
N GLU A 11 -10.66 -0.51 -7.32
CA GLU A 11 -11.60 -1.46 -6.72
C GLU A 11 -10.97 -2.24 -5.56
N ASN A 12 -11.81 -2.92 -4.77
CA ASN A 12 -11.34 -3.81 -3.72
C ASN A 12 -10.60 -4.97 -4.38
N GLN A 13 -9.35 -5.19 -3.99
CA GLN A 13 -8.48 -6.12 -4.68
C GLN A 13 -7.61 -6.88 -3.69
N GLN A 14 -7.23 -8.09 -4.08
CA GLN A 14 -6.24 -8.90 -3.38
C GLN A 14 -5.28 -9.44 -4.43
N PHE A 15 -3.98 -9.31 -4.18
CA PHE A 15 -2.95 -9.72 -5.12
C PHE A 15 -1.68 -10.14 -4.39
N ASP A 16 -0.89 -10.97 -5.07
CA ASP A 16 0.43 -11.37 -4.61
C ASP A 16 1.49 -10.52 -5.34
N ILE A 17 2.50 -10.05 -4.60
CA ILE A 17 3.57 -9.20 -5.14
C ILE A 17 4.90 -9.50 -4.45
N GLN A 18 6.00 -9.44 -5.19
CA GLN A 18 7.35 -9.53 -4.63
C GLN A 18 7.94 -8.13 -4.44
N LEU A 19 8.25 -7.78 -3.20
CA LEU A 19 8.84 -6.49 -2.83
C LEU A 19 10.12 -6.72 -2.03
N GLY A 20 11.24 -6.13 -2.47
CA GLY A 20 12.53 -6.32 -1.80
C GLY A 20 12.97 -7.79 -1.72
N GLY A 21 12.53 -8.65 -2.64
CA GLY A 21 12.80 -10.09 -2.60
C GLY A 21 11.91 -10.91 -1.65
N ILE A 22 10.94 -10.29 -0.97
CA ILE A 22 9.96 -10.96 -0.11
C ILE A 22 8.62 -11.03 -0.84
N ASN A 23 7.97 -12.20 -0.80
CA ASN A 23 6.63 -12.37 -1.37
C ASN A 23 5.58 -11.99 -0.34
N TYR A 24 4.73 -11.04 -0.69
CA TYR A 24 3.60 -10.60 0.11
C TYR A 24 2.30 -10.93 -0.58
N ARG A 25 1.27 -11.16 0.23
CA ARG A 25 -0.13 -11.05 -0.19
C ARG A 25 -0.67 -9.74 0.34
N MET A 26 -1.22 -8.91 -0.53
CA MET A 26 -1.81 -7.63 -0.17
C MET A 26 -3.30 -7.65 -0.43
N GLN A 27 -4.06 -7.01 0.47
CA GLN A 27 -5.49 -6.79 0.30
C GLN A 27 -5.77 -5.31 0.50
N LEU A 28 -6.41 -4.68 -0.47
CA LEU A 28 -6.75 -3.27 -0.42
C LEU A 28 -8.28 -3.12 -0.47
N GLN A 29 -8.83 -2.37 0.48
CA GLN A 29 -10.28 -2.19 0.64
C GLN A 29 -10.66 -0.72 0.78
N TRP A 30 -11.67 -0.31 0.03
CA TRP A 30 -12.31 0.99 0.17
C TRP A 30 -13.23 1.02 1.39
N ARG A 31 -13.09 2.04 2.24
CA ARG A 31 -13.82 2.20 3.51
C ARG A 31 -14.44 3.60 3.68
N ASP A 32 -15.05 4.12 2.61
CA ASP A 32 -15.75 5.42 2.59
C ASP A 32 -14.88 6.56 3.15
N CYS A 33 -15.30 7.20 4.24
CA CYS A 33 -14.56 8.31 4.83
C CYS A 33 -13.16 7.95 5.34
N ALA A 34 -12.89 6.66 5.57
CA ALA A 34 -11.56 6.19 5.98
C ALA A 34 -10.60 5.99 4.80
N GLY A 35 -11.06 6.12 3.55
CA GLY A 35 -10.20 5.97 2.39
C GLY A 35 -9.88 4.51 2.05
N TRP A 36 -8.72 4.31 1.43
CA TRP A 36 -8.18 2.99 1.10
C TRP A 36 -7.38 2.42 2.27
N ILE A 37 -7.75 1.21 2.69
CA ILE A 37 -7.12 0.48 3.78
C ILE A 37 -6.40 -0.75 3.24
N LEU A 38 -5.13 -0.87 3.58
CA LEU A 38 -4.22 -1.93 3.15
C LEU A 38 -3.97 -2.92 4.30
N ASP A 39 -4.13 -4.19 3.97
CA ASP A 39 -3.65 -5.32 4.76
C ASP A 39 -2.46 -5.96 4.04
N ILE A 40 -1.41 -6.28 4.80
CA ILE A 40 -0.20 -6.95 4.32
C ILE A 40 -0.06 -8.29 5.04
N MET A 41 0.04 -9.35 4.27
CA MET A 41 0.10 -10.74 4.71
C MET A 41 1.29 -11.44 4.08
N GLN A 42 1.66 -12.58 4.66
CA GLN A 42 2.49 -13.57 4.00
C GLN A 42 1.73 -14.25 2.85
N SER A 43 2.43 -14.94 1.95
CA SER A 43 1.82 -15.66 0.81
C SER A 43 0.81 -16.74 1.21
N ASN A 44 0.88 -17.26 2.45
CA ASN A 44 -0.08 -18.20 3.03
C ASN A 44 -1.32 -17.51 3.65
N SER A 45 -1.51 -16.20 3.43
CA SER A 45 -2.54 -15.35 4.04
C SER A 45 -2.42 -15.15 5.56
N GLU A 46 -1.28 -15.48 6.17
CA GLU A 46 -1.02 -15.13 7.57
C GLU A 46 -0.80 -13.60 7.69
N PRO A 47 -1.55 -12.88 8.54
CA PRO A 47 -1.41 -11.44 8.69
C PRO A 47 -0.02 -11.04 9.21
N ILE A 48 0.60 -10.05 8.57
CA ILE A 48 1.79 -9.36 9.10
C ILE A 48 1.32 -8.08 9.80
N VAL A 49 0.55 -7.26 9.10
CA VAL A 49 -0.05 -6.03 9.60
C VAL A 49 -1.33 -5.74 8.82
N THR A 50 -2.37 -5.29 9.51
CA THR A 50 -3.69 -5.04 8.92
C THR A 50 -4.17 -3.64 9.27
N GLY A 51 -5.06 -3.10 8.45
CA GLY A 51 -5.70 -1.82 8.73
C GLY A 51 -4.83 -0.58 8.46
N ILE A 52 -3.83 -0.66 7.58
CA ILE A 52 -2.96 0.49 7.28
C ILE A 52 -3.68 1.44 6.32
N PRO A 53 -3.98 2.70 6.70
CA PRO A 53 -4.52 3.67 5.75
C PRO A 53 -3.45 4.09 4.74
N LEU A 54 -3.84 4.25 3.47
CA LEU A 54 -2.99 4.91 2.47
C LEU A 54 -3.00 6.42 2.73
N VAL A 55 -1.92 6.94 3.30
CA VAL A 55 -1.75 8.35 3.66
C VAL A 55 -0.56 8.95 2.91
N PHE A 56 -0.77 10.09 2.28
CA PHE A 56 0.23 10.81 1.52
C PHE A 56 1.30 11.44 2.42
N GLY A 57 2.53 11.49 1.92
CA GLY A 57 3.62 12.23 2.55
C GLY A 57 4.37 11.50 3.68
N VAL A 58 4.04 10.22 3.93
CA VAL A 58 4.72 9.38 4.93
C VAL A 58 5.09 8.01 4.34
N ASP A 59 6.07 7.35 4.97
CA ASP A 59 6.27 5.92 4.78
C ASP A 59 5.24 5.17 5.64
N ILE A 60 4.21 4.61 5.00
CA ILE A 60 3.05 4.04 5.72
C ILE A 60 3.41 2.78 6.54
N VAL A 61 4.60 2.20 6.32
CA VAL A 61 5.12 1.06 7.09
C VAL A 61 6.25 1.44 8.05
N GLU A 62 6.60 2.72 8.20
CA GLU A 62 7.71 3.17 9.06
C GLU A 62 7.54 2.73 10.52
N GLN A 63 6.36 2.94 11.09
CA GLN A 63 6.05 2.52 12.47
C GLN A 63 6.06 0.99 12.65
N HIS A 64 6.01 0.24 11.56
CA HIS A 64 5.94 -1.23 11.54
C HIS A 64 7.27 -1.88 11.13
N ARG A 65 8.38 -1.13 11.04
CA ARG A 65 9.70 -1.63 10.61
C ARG A 65 10.20 -2.85 11.39
N TYR A 66 9.85 -2.94 12.67
CA TYR A 66 10.18 -4.09 13.53
C TYR A 66 9.58 -5.42 13.04
N LEU A 67 8.59 -5.38 12.14
CA LEU A 67 8.00 -6.57 11.48
C LEU A 67 8.85 -7.09 10.30
N GLY A 68 10.00 -6.47 10.02
CA GLY A 68 10.95 -6.97 9.00
C GLY A 68 10.77 -6.37 7.61
N PHE A 69 10.08 -5.24 7.46
CA PHE A 69 9.98 -4.54 6.18
C PHE A 69 11.34 -3.97 5.73
N ASN A 70 11.83 -4.48 4.59
CA ASN A 70 13.11 -4.08 4.00
C ASN A 70 13.00 -2.94 2.97
N GLY A 71 11.96 -2.12 3.09
CA GLY A 71 11.70 -0.98 2.22
C GLY A 71 10.60 -0.09 2.76
N SER A 72 10.49 1.09 2.18
CA SER A 72 9.39 2.03 2.45
C SER A 72 8.22 1.76 1.53
N LEU A 73 7.01 2.04 2.02
CA LEU A 73 5.80 2.02 1.22
C LEU A 73 5.24 3.45 1.20
N VAL A 74 5.24 4.07 0.02
CA VAL A 74 4.97 5.50 -0.16
C VAL A 74 3.74 5.66 -1.03
N PHE A 75 2.69 6.25 -0.46
CA PHE A 75 1.52 6.65 -1.21
C PHE A 75 1.74 8.06 -1.78
N TYR A 76 1.63 8.19 -3.09
CA TYR A 76 1.68 9.46 -3.80
C TYR A 76 0.27 9.86 -4.24
N CYS A 77 -0.14 11.07 -3.89
CA CYS A 77 -1.43 11.64 -4.22
C CYS A 77 -1.21 12.98 -4.93
N ASN A 78 -1.80 13.13 -6.11
CA ASN A 78 -1.63 14.34 -6.92
C ASN A 78 -2.56 15.49 -6.47
N ASP A 79 -3.72 15.17 -5.90
CA ASP A 79 -4.70 16.15 -5.39
C ASP A 79 -5.12 15.76 -3.97
N LEU A 80 -4.62 16.49 -2.97
CA LEU A 80 -4.87 16.23 -1.56
C LEU A 80 -6.36 16.29 -1.17
N GLN A 81 -7.20 16.99 -1.94
CA GLN A 81 -8.64 17.01 -1.67
C GLN A 81 -9.33 15.68 -2.03
N LYS A 82 -8.63 14.82 -2.77
CA LYS A 82 -9.11 13.53 -3.28
C LYS A 82 -8.25 12.36 -2.82
N GLU A 83 -7.50 12.55 -1.74
CA GLU A 83 -6.67 11.50 -1.14
C GLU A 83 -7.50 10.25 -0.81
N THR A 84 -8.70 10.48 -0.26
CA THR A 84 -9.71 9.45 0.02
C THR A 84 -10.79 9.45 -1.07
N ASP A 85 -10.45 9.61 -2.34
CA ASP A 85 -11.41 9.32 -3.41
C ASP A 85 -11.18 7.89 -3.93
N ARG A 86 -12.26 7.13 -4.03
CA ARG A 86 -12.23 5.78 -4.59
C ARG A 86 -11.77 5.80 -6.05
N GLY A 87 -12.26 6.77 -6.84
CA GLY A 87 -12.03 6.80 -8.29
C GLY A 87 -10.56 7.01 -8.66
N ASP A 88 -9.87 7.82 -7.87
CA ASP A 88 -8.55 8.37 -8.22
C ASP A 88 -7.37 7.43 -7.95
N LEU A 89 -7.61 6.25 -7.37
CA LEU A 89 -6.56 5.30 -6.99
C LEU A 89 -5.69 4.83 -8.16
N SER A 90 -6.28 4.58 -9.33
CA SER A 90 -5.56 4.09 -10.52
C SER A 90 -5.17 5.20 -11.51
N SER A 91 -5.81 6.37 -11.42
CA SER A 91 -5.61 7.49 -12.37
C SER A 91 -4.58 8.52 -11.88
N ASN A 92 -4.71 8.98 -10.64
CA ASN A 92 -3.97 10.13 -10.10
C ASN A 92 -3.11 9.77 -8.89
N ASN A 93 -3.48 8.73 -8.16
CA ASN A 93 -2.74 8.24 -7.00
C ASN A 93 -1.88 7.04 -7.40
N ARG A 94 -0.78 6.84 -6.67
CA ARG A 94 0.19 5.77 -6.93
C ARG A 94 0.72 5.25 -5.61
N LEU A 95 1.00 3.95 -5.55
CA LEU A 95 1.67 3.33 -4.41
C LEU A 95 3.03 2.81 -4.85
N TYR A 96 4.07 3.25 -4.17
CA TYR A 96 5.45 2.90 -4.49
C TYR A 96 6.09 2.12 -3.35
N PHE A 97 6.85 1.09 -3.69
CA PHE A 97 7.78 0.45 -2.78
C PHE A 97 9.21 0.90 -3.09
N VAL A 98 9.93 1.37 -2.08
CA VAL A 98 11.33 1.81 -2.18
C VAL A 98 12.18 0.87 -1.35
N SER A 99 12.99 0.03 -2.00
CA SER A 99 13.91 -0.90 -1.32
C SER A 99 15.05 -0.17 -0.61
N LEU A 100 15.35 -0.61 0.62
CA LEU A 100 16.54 -0.21 1.38
C LEU A 100 17.83 -0.76 0.74
#